data_AF-A0A0F2QK88-F1
#
_entry.id   AF-A0A0F2QK88-F1
#
_cell.length_a   1.000
_cell.length_b   1.000
_cell.length_c   1.000
_cell.angle_alpha   90.00
_cell.angle_beta   90.00
_cell.angle_gamma   90.00
#
_symmetry.space_group_name_H-M   'P 1'
#
loop_
_entity.id
_entity.type
_entity.pdbx_description
1 polymer ?
#
loop_
_entity_poly.entity_id
_entity_poly.type
_entity_poly.pdbx_seq_one_letter_code
_entity_poly.pdbx_strand_id
1 'polypeptide(L)'
;MMDGTAFDSDSLDKWTVIDVWGIWCGDCMRDAPYVAALSTAIDQDPDLDFLSIHVPASAARVSAEEMFGKYGSLDAYFAEKDYSYPVLVDTDTSLRSALKIAWTPSYILVSPDGVVKGYRSEFAAAKGEPIKDFLKDIAQVKAASN
;
A
#
# COMPACT_ATOMS: atom_id res chain seq x y z
N MET A 1 6.84 -0.40 -11.56
CA MET A 1 7.15 -1.22 -10.37
C MET A 1 8.59 -0.96 -9.95
N MET A 2 8.91 -1.19 -8.67
CA MET A 2 10.24 -1.02 -8.09
C MET A 2 11.31 -1.87 -8.79
N ASP A 3 10.93 -3.04 -9.29
CA ASP A 3 11.78 -3.93 -10.10
C ASP A 3 11.94 -3.49 -11.57
N GLY A 4 11.37 -2.34 -11.94
CA GLY A 4 11.41 -1.79 -13.31
C GLY A 4 10.31 -2.31 -14.24
N THR A 5 9.46 -3.24 -13.82
CA THR A 5 8.32 -3.70 -14.65
C THR A 5 7.23 -2.62 -14.75
N ALA A 6 6.51 -2.60 -15.87
CA ALA A 6 5.34 -1.73 -16.03
C ALA A 6 4.15 -2.27 -15.23
N PHE A 7 3.35 -1.36 -14.67
CA PHE A 7 2.08 -1.71 -14.01
C PHE A 7 0.92 -1.37 -14.95
N ASP A 8 -0.05 -2.27 -15.06
CA ASP A 8 -1.29 -2.08 -15.80
C ASP A 8 -2.46 -2.07 -14.81
N SER A 9 -3.23 -0.98 -14.78
CA SER A 9 -4.39 -0.90 -13.89
C SER A 9 -5.50 -1.87 -14.27
N ASP A 10 -5.55 -2.32 -15.52
CA ASP A 10 -6.53 -3.31 -15.97
C ASP A 10 -6.26 -4.69 -15.34
N SER A 11 -5.09 -4.90 -14.74
CA SER A 11 -4.78 -6.11 -13.97
C SER A 11 -5.44 -6.15 -12.58
N LEU A 12 -6.17 -5.11 -12.18
CA LEU A 12 -6.91 -5.06 -10.91
C LEU A 12 -8.30 -5.73 -11.05
N ASP A 13 -8.32 -6.99 -11.47
CA ASP A 13 -9.53 -7.78 -11.72
C ASP A 13 -9.97 -8.64 -10.52
N LYS A 14 -9.25 -8.52 -9.40
CA LYS A 14 -9.59 -9.11 -8.10
C LYS A 14 -9.82 -8.05 -7.05
N TRP A 15 -10.32 -8.49 -5.90
CA TRP A 15 -10.33 -7.65 -4.71
C TRP A 15 -8.89 -7.29 -4.36
N THR A 16 -8.57 -6.01 -4.40
CA THR A 16 -7.20 -5.55 -4.19
C THR A 16 -7.15 -4.63 -2.97
N VAL A 17 -6.20 -4.92 -2.07
CA VAL A 17 -5.81 -3.96 -1.04
C VAL A 17 -4.67 -3.11 -1.58
N ILE A 18 -4.91 -1.80 -1.69
CA ILE A 18 -3.91 -0.81 -2.09
C ILE A 18 -3.38 -0.12 -0.85
N ASP A 19 -2.09 -0.27 -0.59
CA ASP A 19 -1.33 0.46 0.43
C ASP A 19 -0.64 1.68 -0.22
N VAL A 20 -0.90 2.88 0.29
CA VAL A 20 -0.26 4.12 -0.20
C VAL A 20 0.57 4.73 0.91
N TRP A 21 1.87 4.82 0.68
CA TRP A 21 2.84 5.16 1.73
C TRP A 21 4.04 5.95 1.18
N GLY A 22 4.93 6.36 2.08
CA GLY A 22 6.21 6.95 1.73
C GLY A 22 7.25 6.63 2.79
N ILE A 23 8.47 6.29 2.38
CA ILE A 23 9.55 5.97 3.33
C ILE A 23 9.99 7.19 4.15
N TRP A 24 9.75 8.39 3.62
CA TRP A 24 9.91 9.67 4.30
C TRP A 24 8.87 9.91 5.41
N CYS A 25 7.80 9.10 5.48
CA CYS A 25 6.69 9.26 6.41
C CYS A 25 6.91 8.39 7.66
N GLY A 26 7.05 9.04 8.82
CA GLY A 26 7.34 8.34 10.08
C GLY A 26 6.25 7.35 10.51
N ASP A 27 4.99 7.61 10.18
CA ASP A 27 3.87 6.74 10.50
C ASP A 27 3.87 5.49 9.61
N CYS A 28 4.18 5.68 8.32
CA CYS A 28 4.37 4.61 7.34
C CYS A 28 5.48 3.66 7.78
N MET A 29 6.58 4.20 8.31
CA MET A 29 7.69 3.40 8.82
C MET A 29 7.32 2.59 10.08
N ARG A 30 6.39 3.07 10.90
CA ARG A 30 5.84 2.30 12.04
C ARG A 30 4.87 1.22 11.56
N ASP A 31 4.20 1.45 10.45
CA ASP A 31 3.26 0.50 9.83
C ASP A 31 3.95 -0.60 9.02
N ALA A 32 5.18 -0.38 8.55
CA ALA A 32 5.87 -1.32 7.65
C ALA A 32 5.89 -2.80 8.11
N PRO A 33 6.07 -3.16 9.40
CA PRO A 33 5.94 -4.54 9.85
C PRO A 33 4.54 -5.12 9.66
N TYR A 34 3.49 -4.30 9.82
CA TYR A 34 2.10 -4.68 9.58
C TYR A 34 1.84 -4.84 8.08
N VAL A 35 2.40 -3.97 7.24
CA VAL A 35 2.30 -4.08 5.78
C VAL A 35 2.92 -5.39 5.28
N ALA A 36 4.11 -5.75 5.78
CA ALA A 36 4.75 -7.03 5.45
C ALA A 36 3.88 -8.25 5.86
N ALA A 37 3.29 -8.19 7.06
CA ALA A 37 2.38 -9.23 7.53
C ALA A 37 1.07 -9.29 6.72
N LEU A 38 0.54 -8.14 6.33
CA LEU A 38 -0.66 -8.02 5.50
C LEU A 38 -0.42 -8.60 4.11
N SER A 39 0.68 -8.24 3.45
CA SER A 39 1.04 -8.80 2.14
C SER A 39 1.17 -10.32 2.20
N THR A 40 1.85 -10.83 3.23
CA THR A 40 1.98 -12.29 3.45
C THR A 40 0.62 -12.96 3.64
N ALA A 41 -0.28 -12.34 4.41
CA ALA A 41 -1.60 -12.90 4.68
C ALA A 41 -2.52 -12.85 3.45
N ILE A 42 -2.44 -11.79 2.65
CA ILE A 42 -3.20 -11.65 1.40
C ILE A 42 -2.75 -12.70 0.38
N ASP A 43 -1.45 -12.98 0.27
CA ASP A 43 -0.92 -14.03 -0.63
C ASP A 43 -1.48 -15.44 -0.35
N GLN A 44 -2.09 -15.66 0.82
CA GLN A 44 -2.78 -16.91 1.16
C GLN A 44 -4.25 -16.95 0.72
N ASP A 45 -4.86 -15.83 0.32
CA ASP A 45 -6.24 -15.76 -0.19
C ASP A 45 -6.21 -15.56 -1.72
N PRO A 46 -6.62 -16.57 -2.52
CA PRO A 46 -6.55 -16.47 -3.98
C PRO A 46 -7.45 -15.39 -4.58
N ASP A 47 -8.45 -14.92 -3.83
CA ASP A 47 -9.38 -13.87 -4.25
C ASP A 47 -8.90 -12.47 -3.87
N LEU A 48 -7.77 -12.33 -3.17
CA LEU A 48 -7.18 -11.05 -2.78
C LEU A 48 -5.84 -10.82 -3.47
N ASP A 49 -5.63 -9.60 -3.95
CA ASP A 49 -4.33 -9.11 -4.39
C ASP A 49 -3.87 -7.94 -3.49
N PHE A 50 -2.55 -7.70 -3.47
CA PHE A 50 -1.93 -6.62 -2.72
C PHE A 50 -1.09 -5.74 -3.64
N LEU A 51 -1.32 -4.42 -3.59
CA LEU A 51 -0.55 -3.42 -4.33
C LEU A 51 -0.05 -2.36 -3.36
N SER A 52 1.27 -2.26 -3.19
CA SER A 52 1.87 -1.15 -2.46
C SER A 52 2.29 -0.04 -3.41
N ILE A 53 2.02 1.22 -3.08
CA ILE A 53 2.35 2.41 -3.87
C ILE A 53 3.15 3.37 -2.99
N HIS A 54 4.42 3.53 -3.33
CA HIS A 54 5.27 4.53 -2.71
C HIS A 54 5.10 5.88 -3.42
N VAL A 55 4.72 6.92 -2.68
CA VAL A 55 4.43 8.26 -3.23
C VAL A 55 5.38 9.33 -2.70
N PRO A 56 5.58 10.44 -3.44
CA PRO A 56 6.24 11.62 -2.93
C PRO A 56 5.42 12.31 -1.83
N ALA A 57 6.08 13.10 -0.98
CA ALA A 57 5.41 13.85 0.10
C ALA A 57 4.43 14.89 -0.44
N SER A 58 4.73 15.50 -1.57
CA SER A 58 3.86 16.38 -2.35
C SER A 58 4.43 16.57 -3.76
N ALA A 59 3.68 17.20 -4.67
CA ALA A 59 4.12 17.49 -6.03
C ALA A 59 5.38 18.39 -6.07
N ALA A 60 5.65 19.14 -5.00
CA ALA A 60 6.84 19.97 -4.86
C ALA A 60 8.06 19.21 -4.32
N ARG A 61 7.89 17.94 -3.89
CA ARG A 61 8.88 17.15 -3.14
C ARG A 61 9.13 15.80 -3.81
N VAL A 62 9.51 15.86 -5.09
CA VAL A 62 9.68 14.70 -5.99
C VAL A 62 11.14 14.37 -6.29
N SER A 63 12.10 15.06 -5.67
CA SER A 63 13.51 14.72 -5.83
C SER A 63 13.82 13.36 -5.19
N ALA A 64 14.83 12.65 -5.70
CA ALA A 64 15.22 11.35 -5.16
C ALA A 64 15.59 11.41 -3.65
N GLU A 65 16.24 12.49 -3.22
CA GLU A 65 16.57 12.70 -1.79
C GLU A 65 15.31 12.86 -0.94
N GLU A 66 14.31 13.60 -1.42
CA GLU A 66 13.05 13.77 -0.68
C GLU A 66 12.19 12.52 -0.69
N MET A 67 12.20 11.76 -1.79
CA MET A 67 11.44 10.53 -1.92
C MET A 67 12.02 9.40 -1.08
N PHE A 68 13.35 9.22 -1.06
CA PHE A 68 13.97 8.04 -0.46
C PHE A 68 14.75 8.33 0.82
N GLY A 69 15.01 9.60 1.12
CA GLY A 69 15.68 10.05 2.34
C GLY A 69 17.01 9.33 2.56
N LYS A 70 17.26 8.96 3.83
CA LYS A 70 18.51 8.32 4.26
C LYS A 70 18.81 6.97 3.60
N TYR A 71 17.80 6.31 3.03
CA TYR A 71 17.96 4.99 2.43
C TYR A 71 18.47 5.07 1.00
N GLY A 72 18.27 6.20 0.31
CA GLY A 72 18.69 6.42 -1.08
C GLY A 72 17.87 5.65 -2.13
N SER A 73 17.29 4.50 -1.79
CA SER A 73 16.33 3.75 -2.61
C SER A 73 15.40 2.89 -1.74
N LEU A 74 14.34 2.38 -2.36
CA LEU A 74 13.48 1.38 -1.73
C LEU A 74 14.20 0.02 -1.61
N ASP A 75 15.06 -0.35 -2.56
CA ASP A 75 15.82 -1.62 -2.51
C ASP A 75 16.70 -1.69 -1.26
N ALA A 76 17.40 -0.59 -0.95
CA ALA A 76 18.24 -0.51 0.24
C ALA A 76 17.42 -0.63 1.52
N TYR A 77 16.23 -0.02 1.56
CA TYR A 77 15.32 -0.12 2.70
C TYR A 77 14.78 -1.54 2.88
N PHE A 78 14.33 -2.18 1.80
CA PHE A 78 13.76 -3.52 1.83
C PHE A 78 14.82 -4.54 2.23
N ALA A 79 16.05 -4.41 1.70
CA ALA A 79 17.18 -5.23 2.10
C ALA A 79 17.57 -5.04 3.58
N GLU A 80 17.54 -3.81 4.10
CA GLU A 80 17.83 -3.56 5.54
C GLU A 80 16.76 -4.15 6.45
N LYS A 81 15.49 -4.12 6.03
CA LYS A 81 14.34 -4.53 6.84
C LYS A 81 13.87 -5.96 6.61
N ASP A 82 14.45 -6.67 5.65
CA ASP A 82 14.04 -8.01 5.23
C ASP A 82 12.58 -8.03 4.79
N TYR A 83 12.19 -7.05 3.96
CA TYR A 83 10.85 -6.95 3.37
C TYR A 83 10.85 -7.44 1.93
N SER A 84 9.74 -8.07 1.54
CA SER A 84 9.51 -8.54 0.17
C SER A 84 8.02 -8.46 -0.15
N TYR A 85 7.64 -7.43 -0.91
CA TYR A 85 6.30 -7.26 -1.47
C TYR A 85 6.37 -6.28 -2.66
N PRO A 86 5.47 -6.39 -3.64
CA PRO A 86 5.51 -5.55 -4.82
C PRO A 86 5.21 -4.08 -4.48
N VAL A 87 6.08 -3.18 -4.93
CA VAL A 87 5.87 -1.72 -4.79
C VAL A 87 5.86 -1.06 -6.15
N LEU A 88 4.83 -0.28 -6.42
CA LEU A 88 4.76 0.69 -7.48
C LEU A 88 5.31 2.03 -6.98
N VAL A 89 6.20 2.66 -7.75
CA VAL A 89 6.76 3.97 -7.39
C VAL A 89 6.02 5.03 -8.19
N ASP A 90 5.25 5.86 -7.50
CA ASP A 90 4.71 7.10 -8.04
C ASP A 90 5.83 8.14 -8.01
N THR A 91 6.30 8.57 -9.18
CA THR A 91 7.45 9.48 -9.29
C THR A 91 7.04 10.95 -9.32
N ASP A 92 5.77 11.25 -9.57
CA ASP A 92 5.29 12.60 -9.89
C ASP A 92 4.00 13.00 -9.16
N THR A 93 3.50 12.16 -8.25
CA THR A 93 2.23 12.30 -7.50
C THR A 93 0.95 12.06 -8.32
N SER A 94 1.06 11.53 -9.54
CA SER A 94 -0.11 11.26 -10.40
C SER A 94 -1.04 10.22 -9.76
N LEU A 95 -0.51 9.13 -9.23
CA LEU A 95 -1.29 8.09 -8.56
C LEU A 95 -1.86 8.58 -7.23
N ARG A 96 -1.04 9.27 -6.43
CA ARG A 96 -1.51 9.93 -5.19
C ARG A 96 -2.72 10.84 -5.45
N SER A 97 -2.64 11.63 -6.51
CA SER A 97 -3.69 12.58 -6.90
C SER A 97 -4.93 11.87 -7.43
N ALA A 98 -4.77 10.86 -8.28
CA ALA A 98 -5.88 10.06 -8.81
C ALA A 98 -6.66 9.34 -7.70
N LEU A 99 -5.94 8.76 -6.73
CA LEU A 99 -6.51 8.10 -5.55
C LEU A 99 -7.00 9.08 -4.47
N LYS A 100 -6.80 10.40 -4.66
CA LYS A 100 -7.17 11.47 -3.72
C LYS A 100 -6.60 11.28 -2.31
N ILE A 101 -5.35 10.82 -2.24
CA ILE A 101 -4.69 10.50 -0.96
C ILE A 101 -4.21 11.77 -0.27
N ALA A 102 -4.93 12.13 0.79
CA ALA A 102 -4.60 13.26 1.64
C ALA A 102 -3.46 12.94 2.62
N TRP A 103 -3.44 11.74 3.20
CA TRP A 103 -2.53 11.33 4.26
C TRP A 103 -1.96 9.94 4.01
N THR A 104 -0.75 9.69 4.51
CA THR A 104 -0.07 8.38 4.45
C THR A 104 0.29 7.95 5.86
N PRO A 105 0.21 6.64 6.20
CA PRO A 105 -0.21 5.54 5.33
C PRO A 105 -1.73 5.54 5.11
N SER A 106 -2.17 5.09 3.93
CA SER A 106 -3.58 4.90 3.59
C SER A 106 -3.77 3.51 2.99
N TYR A 107 -4.83 2.81 3.38
CA TYR A 107 -5.19 1.51 2.82
C TYR A 107 -6.59 1.57 2.23
N ILE A 108 -6.72 1.10 0.98
CA ILE A 108 -7.96 1.14 0.21
C ILE A 108 -8.30 -0.29 -0.19
N LEU A 109 -9.56 -0.70 0.00
CA LEU A 109 -10.08 -1.94 -0.58
C LEU A 109 -10.80 -1.59 -1.88
N VAL A 110 -10.38 -2.19 -2.98
CA VAL A 110 -10.98 -2.04 -4.31
C VAL A 110 -11.59 -3.38 -4.72
N SER A 111 -12.83 -3.39 -5.20
CA SER A 111 -13.48 -4.58 -5.75
C SER A 111 -13.06 -4.84 -7.20
N PRO A 112 -13.27 -6.07 -7.73
CA PRO A 112 -12.95 -6.44 -9.12
C PRO A 112 -13.48 -5.52 -10.23
N ASP A 113 -14.56 -4.79 -9.96
CA ASP A 113 -15.18 -3.82 -10.88
C ASP A 113 -14.57 -2.40 -10.75
N GLY A 114 -13.47 -2.25 -10.01
CA GLY A 114 -12.75 -0.98 -9.82
C GLY A 114 -13.40 -0.03 -8.81
N VAL A 115 -14.36 -0.49 -8.00
CA VAL A 115 -15.04 0.34 -7.01
C VAL A 115 -14.32 0.30 -5.66
N VAL A 116 -14.10 1.47 -5.05
CA VAL A 116 -13.59 1.56 -3.67
C VAL A 116 -14.69 1.12 -2.70
N LYS A 117 -14.41 0.09 -1.89
CA LYS A 117 -15.33 -0.49 -0.91
C LYS A 117 -14.93 -0.26 0.54
N GLY A 118 -13.69 0.17 0.79
CA GLY A 118 -13.19 0.41 2.13
C GLY A 118 -11.99 1.33 2.14
N TYR A 119 -11.81 2.01 3.27
CA TYR A 119 -10.66 2.87 3.55
C TYR A 119 -10.28 2.74 5.02
N ARG A 120 -8.98 2.71 5.30
CA ARG A 120 -8.44 2.90 6.64
C ARG A 120 -7.09 3.61 6.61
N SER A 121 -6.70 4.14 7.76
CA SER A 121 -5.38 4.71 8.00
C SER A 121 -4.51 3.69 8.78
N GLU A 122 -3.53 4.19 9.52
CA GLU A 122 -2.44 3.43 10.14
C GLU A 122 -2.88 2.23 10.99
N PHE A 123 -2.12 1.14 10.87
CA PHE A 123 -2.23 -0.08 11.68
C PHE A 123 -1.59 0.08 13.05
N ALA A 124 -0.47 0.79 13.16
CA ALA A 124 0.29 0.91 14.39
C ALA A 124 -0.47 1.66 15.50
N ALA A 125 -1.48 2.47 15.16
CA ALA A 125 -2.33 3.14 16.14
C ALA A 125 -3.55 2.29 16.57
N ALA A 126 -3.83 1.18 15.88
CA ALA A 126 -4.98 0.35 16.16
C ALA A 126 -4.77 -0.50 17.43
N LYS A 127 -5.85 -0.71 18.18
CA LYS A 127 -5.91 -1.68 19.28
C LYS A 127 -6.27 -3.05 18.71
N GLY A 128 -5.93 -4.13 19.43
CA GLY A 128 -6.32 -5.49 19.05
C GLY A 128 -5.28 -6.18 18.16
N GLU A 129 -5.74 -6.89 17.13
CA GLU A 129 -4.90 -7.64 16.17
C GLU A 129 -5.08 -7.01 14.77
N PRO A 130 -4.40 -5.88 14.47
CA PRO A 130 -4.82 -4.96 13.41
C PRO A 130 -4.95 -5.57 12.01
N ILE A 131 -4.07 -6.53 11.67
CA ILE A 131 -4.11 -7.23 10.38
C ILE A 131 -5.26 -8.23 10.33
N LYS A 132 -5.44 -9.03 11.37
CA LYS A 132 -6.51 -10.04 11.41
C LYS A 132 -7.88 -9.39 11.45
N ASP A 133 -8.04 -8.34 12.24
CA ASP A 133 -9.28 -7.58 12.31
C ASP A 133 -9.61 -6.95 10.95
N PHE A 134 -8.60 -6.41 10.25
CA PHE A 134 -8.78 -5.87 8.91
C PHE A 134 -9.17 -6.91 7.86
N LEU A 135 -8.53 -8.09 7.86
CA LEU A 135 -8.89 -9.18 6.95
C LEU A 135 -10.31 -9.70 7.20
N LYS A 136 -10.75 -9.70 8.47
CA LYS A 136 -12.13 -10.02 8.82
C LYS A 136 -13.11 -8.98 8.26
N ASP A 137 -12.80 -7.70 8.36
CA ASP A 137 -13.62 -6.64 7.78
C ASP A 137 -13.70 -6.77 6.24
N ILE A 138 -12.57 -7.05 5.58
CA ILE A 138 -12.52 -7.32 4.13
C ILE A 138 -13.44 -8.49 3.77
N ALA A 139 -13.37 -9.60 4.51
CA ALA A 139 -14.22 -10.77 4.27
C ALA A 139 -15.72 -10.44 4.39
N GLN A 140 -16.09 -9.58 5.34
CA GLN A 140 -17.47 -9.11 5.49
C GLN A 140 -17.93 -8.25 4.30
N VAL A 141 -17.07 -7.34 3.83
CA VAL A 141 -17.35 -6.48 2.68
C VAL A 141 -17.47 -7.30 1.39
N LYS A 142 -16.59 -8.28 1.19
CA LYS A 142 -16.66 -9.25 0.08
C LYS A 142 -18.01 -9.98 0.09
N ALA A 143 -18.40 -10.52 1.25
CA ALA A 143 -19.66 -11.26 1.40
C ALA A 143 -20.92 -10.42 1.15
N ALA A 144 -20.89 -9.12 1.46
CA ALA A 144 -22.02 -8.21 1.26
C ALA A 144 -22.13 -7.64 -0.17
N SER A 145 -21.10 -7.84 -1.01
CA SER A 145 -21.05 -7.34 -2.39
C SER A 145 -21.43 -8.40 -3.43
N ASN A 146 -21.69 -9.63 -2.99
CA ASN A 146 -22.27 -10.74 -3.77
C ASN A 146 -23.79 -10.80 -3.58
#